data_AF-A0A0C9YH60-F1
#
_entry.id   AF-A0A0C9YH60-F1
#
_cell.length_a   1.000
_cell.length_b   1.000
_cell.length_c   1.000
_cell.angle_alpha   90.00
_cell.angle_beta   90.00
_cell.angle_gamma   90.00
#
_symmetry.space_group_name_H-M   'P 1'
#
loop_
_entity.id
_entity.type
_entity.pdbx_description
1 polymer ?
#
loop_
_entity_poly.entity_id
_entity_poly.type
_entity_poly.pdbx_seq_one_letter_code
_entity_poly.pdbx_strand_id
1 'polypeptide(L)'
;MAKHIQVHWRVLRPLLFLLTFLGLVTYYFYHRSRPPYQLYTTIATTETKESNKLIGNSRGHKYVKFKQLRGAGFNNQAQEILLYHHLALQTNRVYVYQPLIWRPRGEKAAVPLSAFMSGPTKGSINEEVFIQVCPEGEVTHVQLFSGDYETQWAHAKSVLEGNDRCVVVDDWIFNWNFLASSGTHSIWPTFQKYLANHFEWSSDVLRIVDRVQNALNFRNKPSSKDRDSYVALHLRRGDFEEHCRYLGETHTGFTTWATLPLISDSILPPTLDANNATSVMEHCYPSLYRTLDAITHQVRSRPHLRTIHILHDGAWDHPLVYLQYYKLREALMDSEWAEQAGWAGGPMHRVTQSADAPKVWGEGDWAVCVDVELARRAEVFIGNGYSSLSTQVVALRLGADSGRPEDVTLV
;
A
#
# COMPACT_ATOMS: atom_id res chain seq x y z
N MET A 1 -0.47 45.13 34.70
CA MET A 1 -0.59 44.29 35.92
C MET A 1 -0.56 42.82 35.50
N ALA A 2 0.56 42.13 35.71
CA ALA A 2 0.63 40.68 35.46
C ALA A 2 -0.05 39.95 36.63
N LYS A 3 -1.10 39.17 36.35
CA LYS A 3 -1.71 38.28 37.34
C LYS A 3 -0.73 37.12 37.62
N HIS A 4 -0.15 37.09 38.81
CA HIS A 4 0.60 35.92 39.28
C HIS A 4 -0.36 34.74 39.42
N ILE A 5 -0.21 33.74 38.55
CA ILE A 5 -0.91 32.45 38.69
C ILE A 5 -0.19 31.68 39.81
N GLN A 6 -0.80 31.59 40.99
CA GLN A 6 -0.33 30.67 42.04
C GLN A 6 -0.78 29.25 41.69
N VAL A 7 0.12 28.46 41.10
CA VAL A 7 -0.13 27.04 40.84
C VAL A 7 0.05 26.27 42.15
N HIS A 8 -1.05 25.75 42.70
CA HIS A 8 -1.00 24.98 43.94
C HIS A 8 -0.31 23.64 43.73
N TRP A 9 0.86 23.47 44.36
CA TRP A 9 1.68 22.26 44.31
C TRP A 9 0.94 20.96 44.70
N ARG A 10 -0.14 21.08 45.50
CA ARG A 10 -1.04 19.96 45.86
C ARG A 10 -1.84 19.40 44.68
N VAL A 11 -2.10 20.20 43.65
CA VAL A 11 -2.79 19.78 42.42
C VAL A 11 -1.77 19.36 41.34
N LEU A 12 -0.60 20.03 41.30
CA LEU A 12 0.42 19.73 40.30
C LEU A 12 1.03 18.33 40.47
N ARG A 13 1.28 17.88 41.71
CA ARG A 13 1.84 16.56 41.98
C ARG A 13 0.99 15.40 41.43
N PRO A 14 -0.30 15.25 41.78
CA PRO A 14 -1.11 14.14 41.27
C PRO A 14 -1.30 14.22 39.75
N LEU A 15 -1.39 15.42 39.18
CA LEU A 15 -1.44 15.60 37.72
C LEU A 15 -0.14 15.11 37.05
N LEU A 16 1.02 15.46 37.61
CA LEU A 16 2.31 14.99 37.09
C LEU A 16 2.40 13.46 37.17
N PHE A 17 2.02 12.86 38.30
CA PHE A 17 1.97 11.40 38.45
C PHE A 17 1.04 10.73 37.43
N LEU A 18 -0.15 11.29 37.22
CA LEU A 18 -1.10 10.79 36.23
C LEU A 18 -0.53 10.89 34.81
N LEU A 19 0.06 12.02 34.44
CA LEU A 19 0.68 12.22 33.13
C LEU A 19 1.88 11.30 32.92
N THR A 20 2.72 11.11 33.94
CA THR A 20 3.83 10.15 33.87
C THR A 20 3.32 8.71 33.73
N PHE A 21 2.30 8.33 34.51
CA PHE A 21 1.69 7.01 34.41
C PHE A 21 1.08 6.76 33.03
N LEU A 22 0.28 7.71 32.52
CA LEU A 22 -0.28 7.65 31.16
C LEU A 22 0.81 7.60 30.10
N GLY A 23 1.89 8.35 30.29
CA GLY A 23 3.07 8.33 29.41
C GLY A 23 3.75 6.96 29.39
N LEU A 24 3.97 6.35 30.55
CA LEU A 24 4.57 5.01 30.67
C LEU A 24 3.66 3.92 30.07
N VAL A 25 2.35 4.01 30.31
CA VAL A 25 1.37 3.10 29.72
C VAL A 25 1.38 3.24 28.19
N THR A 26 1.27 4.47 27.68
CA THR A 26 1.29 4.73 26.23
C THR A 26 2.59 4.24 25.60
N TYR A 27 3.73 4.51 26.24
CA TYR A 27 5.04 4.01 25.83
C TYR A 27 5.09 2.48 25.79
N TYR A 28 4.58 1.81 26.83
CA TYR A 28 4.49 0.35 26.88
C TYR A 28 3.65 -0.21 25.73
N PHE A 29 2.44 0.31 25.51
CA PHE A 29 1.57 -0.11 24.40
C PHE A 29 2.19 0.18 23.03
N TYR A 30 2.83 1.35 22.86
CA TYR A 30 3.52 1.74 21.63
C TYR A 30 4.65 0.77 21.28
N HIS A 31 5.47 0.37 22.26
CA HIS A 31 6.58 -0.54 22.01
C HIS A 31 6.14 -1.99 21.89
N ARG A 32 5.18 -2.43 22.71
CA ARG A 32 4.70 -3.82 22.68
C ARG A 32 3.85 -4.14 21.46
N SER A 33 3.17 -3.15 20.88
CA SER A 33 2.37 -3.36 19.66
C SER A 33 3.23 -3.68 18.44
N ARG A 34 4.53 -3.35 18.47
CA ARG A 34 5.44 -3.47 17.33
C ARG A 34 6.47 -4.57 17.51
N PRO A 35 6.96 -5.17 16.41
CA PRO A 35 8.05 -6.15 16.47
C PRO A 35 9.27 -5.64 17.25
N PRO A 36 10.01 -6.50 17.96
CA PRO A 36 11.27 -6.08 18.55
C PRO A 36 12.30 -5.77 17.44
N TYR A 37 13.16 -4.77 17.63
CA TYR A 37 14.24 -4.45 16.67
C TYR A 37 15.16 -5.65 16.40
N GLN A 38 15.35 -6.53 17.38
CA GLN A 38 16.13 -7.76 17.23
C GLN A 38 15.58 -8.69 16.13
N LEU A 39 14.26 -8.69 15.89
CA LEU A 39 13.67 -9.44 14.78
C LEU A 39 14.21 -8.90 13.45
N TYR A 40 14.22 -7.59 13.27
CA TYR A 40 14.73 -6.96 12.06
C TYR A 40 16.23 -7.15 11.88
N THR A 41 17.03 -7.12 12.95
CA THR A 41 18.46 -7.46 12.88
C THR A 41 18.66 -8.90 12.39
N THR A 42 17.84 -9.84 12.87
CA THR A 42 17.89 -11.25 12.48
C THR A 42 17.52 -11.44 11.00
N ILE A 43 16.46 -10.77 10.55
CA ILE A 43 16.04 -10.79 9.14
C ILE A 43 17.11 -10.17 8.25
N ALA A 44 17.67 -9.00 8.61
CA ALA A 44 18.76 -8.35 7.86
C ALA A 44 19.98 -9.27 7.70
N THR A 45 20.37 -9.95 8.79
CA THR A 45 21.49 -10.90 8.77
C THR A 45 21.20 -12.08 7.83
N THR A 46 19.94 -12.52 7.79
CA THR A 46 19.49 -13.57 6.87
C THR A 46 19.52 -13.10 5.42
N GLU A 47 19.05 -11.88 5.12
CA GLU A 47 19.15 -11.25 3.80
C GLU A 47 20.60 -11.17 3.30
N THR A 48 21.52 -10.73 4.16
CA THR A 48 22.96 -10.66 3.84
C THR A 48 23.54 -12.06 3.60
N LYS A 49 23.13 -13.07 4.38
CA LYS A 49 23.59 -14.46 4.19
C LYS A 49 23.10 -15.04 2.86
N GLU A 50 21.83 -14.87 2.51
CA GLU A 50 21.28 -15.36 1.24
C GLU A 50 21.88 -14.61 0.04
N SER A 51 22.10 -13.30 0.17
CA SER A 51 22.81 -12.50 -0.85
C SER A 51 24.23 -13.03 -1.08
N ASN A 52 24.98 -13.35 -0.01
CA ASN A 52 26.32 -13.95 -0.10
C ASN A 52 26.32 -15.34 -0.75
N LYS A 53 25.29 -16.14 -0.49
CA LYS A 53 25.11 -17.45 -1.13
C LYS A 53 24.87 -17.31 -2.64
N LEU A 54 24.13 -16.28 -3.06
CA LEU A 54 23.86 -16.02 -4.47
C LEU A 54 25.14 -15.68 -5.24
N ILE A 55 25.96 -14.76 -4.70
CA ILE A 55 27.20 -14.33 -5.38
C ILE A 55 28.26 -15.43 -5.46
N GLY A 56 28.31 -16.34 -4.46
CA GLY A 56 29.28 -17.44 -4.42
C GLY A 56 29.13 -18.43 -5.58
N ASN A 57 27.97 -18.44 -6.23
CA ASN A 57 27.62 -19.38 -7.29
C ASN A 57 27.84 -18.84 -8.71
N SER A 58 28.27 -17.59 -8.90
CA SER A 58 28.16 -16.99 -10.24
C SER A 58 29.10 -15.82 -10.51
N ARG A 59 30.25 -16.15 -11.11
CA ARG A 59 31.08 -15.19 -11.85
C ARG A 59 30.36 -14.84 -13.15
N GLY A 60 29.89 -13.59 -13.28
CA GLY A 60 29.33 -13.06 -14.54
C GLY A 60 27.95 -12.39 -14.44
N HIS A 61 27.34 -12.30 -13.26
CA HIS A 61 26.09 -11.53 -13.12
C HIS A 61 26.30 -10.03 -13.30
N LYS A 62 25.34 -9.40 -13.98
CA LYS A 62 25.17 -7.95 -14.05
C LYS A 62 24.21 -7.51 -12.94
N TYR A 63 24.51 -6.42 -12.27
CA TYR A 63 23.76 -5.87 -11.14
C TYR A 63 23.20 -4.50 -11.50
N VAL A 64 22.07 -4.15 -10.90
CA VAL A 64 21.54 -2.77 -10.96
C VAL A 64 20.97 -2.37 -9.60
N LYS A 65 21.46 -1.23 -9.11
CA LYS A 65 20.92 -0.54 -7.96
C LYS A 65 20.19 0.71 -8.43
N PHE A 66 18.95 0.86 -8.00
CA PHE A 66 18.13 2.01 -8.34
C PHE A 66 18.09 3.03 -7.22
N LYS A 67 17.78 4.28 -7.54
CA LYS A 67 17.43 5.30 -6.55
C LYS A 67 16.01 5.09 -6.04
N GLN A 68 15.88 4.22 -5.05
CA GLN A 68 14.62 3.92 -4.39
C GLN A 68 14.09 5.15 -3.62
N LEU A 69 12.77 5.40 -3.71
CA LEU A 69 12.08 6.34 -2.85
C LEU A 69 12.24 5.95 -1.38
N ARG A 70 12.46 6.96 -0.55
CA ARG A 70 12.67 6.82 0.89
C ARG A 70 11.78 7.83 1.62
N GLY A 71 11.22 7.42 2.76
CA GLY A 71 10.47 8.32 3.63
C GLY A 71 9.05 8.66 3.15
N ALA A 72 8.53 7.97 2.15
CA ALA A 72 7.10 8.02 1.78
C ALA A 72 6.29 6.93 2.49
N GLY A 73 4.96 6.92 2.30
CA GLY A 73 4.10 5.82 2.77
C GLY A 73 4.52 4.46 2.19
N PHE A 74 4.13 3.37 2.86
CA PHE A 74 4.52 2.00 2.48
C PHE A 74 4.24 1.70 1.00
N ASN A 75 3.00 1.92 0.55
CA ASN A 75 2.57 1.54 -0.80
C ASN A 75 3.29 2.36 -1.90
N ASN A 76 3.69 3.61 -1.61
CA ASN A 76 4.52 4.42 -2.49
C ASN A 76 5.92 3.80 -2.71
N GLN A 77 6.54 3.30 -1.64
CA GLN A 77 7.83 2.61 -1.73
C GLN A 77 7.66 1.23 -2.38
N ALA A 78 6.62 0.49 -1.99
CA ALA A 78 6.39 -0.87 -2.44
C ALA A 78 6.12 -0.97 -3.94
N GLN A 79 5.26 -0.11 -4.50
CA GLN A 79 5.00 -0.11 -5.95
C GLN A 79 6.27 0.15 -6.76
N GLU A 80 7.13 1.04 -6.26
CA GLU A 80 8.36 1.42 -6.95
C GLU A 80 9.40 0.31 -6.90
N ILE A 81 9.58 -0.31 -5.73
CA ILE A 81 10.44 -1.48 -5.55
C ILE A 81 10.03 -2.61 -6.50
N LEU A 82 8.72 -2.86 -6.64
CA LEU A 82 8.20 -3.87 -7.55
C LEU A 82 8.49 -3.52 -9.02
N LEU A 83 8.33 -2.25 -9.42
CA LEU A 83 8.66 -1.78 -10.77
C LEU A 83 10.17 -1.85 -11.07
N TYR A 84 11.03 -1.50 -10.11
CA TYR A 84 12.48 -1.61 -10.27
C TYR A 84 12.95 -3.06 -10.36
N HIS A 85 12.41 -3.94 -9.52
CA HIS A 85 12.71 -5.37 -9.62
C HIS A 85 12.26 -5.94 -10.97
N HIS A 86 11.07 -5.56 -11.45
CA HIS A 86 10.61 -5.92 -12.79
C HIS A 86 11.57 -5.43 -13.89
N LEU A 87 11.99 -4.16 -13.85
CA LEU A 87 12.92 -3.60 -14.82
C LEU A 87 14.29 -4.31 -14.81
N ALA A 88 14.80 -4.66 -13.64
CA ALA A 88 16.03 -5.44 -13.50
C ALA A 88 15.91 -6.81 -14.18
N LEU A 89 14.81 -7.54 -13.92
CA LEU A 89 14.56 -8.84 -14.53
C LEU A 89 14.43 -8.73 -16.06
N GLN A 90 13.74 -7.70 -16.57
CA GLN A 90 13.59 -7.48 -18.01
C GLN A 90 14.91 -7.17 -18.74
N THR A 91 15.92 -6.70 -18.01
CA THR A 91 17.23 -6.30 -18.54
C THR A 91 18.31 -7.33 -18.20
N ASN A 92 17.91 -8.50 -17.70
CA ASN A 92 18.78 -9.60 -17.27
C ASN A 92 19.84 -9.15 -16.26
N ARG A 93 19.41 -8.35 -15.28
CA ARG A 93 20.23 -7.88 -14.17
C ARG A 93 19.68 -8.38 -12.84
N VAL A 94 20.60 -8.73 -11.94
CA VAL A 94 20.31 -8.98 -10.53
C VAL A 94 19.94 -7.64 -9.89
N TYR A 95 18.74 -7.57 -9.34
CA TYR A 95 18.27 -6.39 -8.61
C TYR A 95 19.04 -6.25 -7.29
N VAL A 96 19.48 -5.02 -7.02
CA VAL A 96 20.09 -4.65 -5.75
C VAL A 96 19.02 -3.95 -4.91
N TYR A 97 18.40 -4.70 -4.00
CA TYR A 97 17.35 -4.15 -3.15
C TYR A 97 17.94 -3.39 -1.96
N GLN A 98 17.19 -2.41 -1.49
CA GLN A 98 17.55 -1.58 -0.35
C GLN A 98 16.54 -1.81 0.78
N PRO A 99 16.91 -1.54 2.05
CA PRO A 99 15.97 -1.54 3.15
C PRO A 99 14.80 -0.58 2.91
N LEU A 100 13.64 -0.91 3.47
CA LEU A 100 12.47 -0.04 3.45
C LEU A 100 12.59 1.01 4.57
N ILE A 101 12.22 2.27 4.29
CA ILE A 101 12.16 3.30 5.33
C ILE A 101 10.77 3.28 5.97
N TRP A 102 10.68 2.80 7.21
CA TRP A 102 9.44 2.59 7.94
C TRP A 102 9.14 3.74 8.90
N ARG A 103 8.48 4.79 8.37
CA ARG A 103 8.15 6.01 9.13
C ARG A 103 7.45 5.79 10.48
N PRO A 104 6.57 4.78 10.68
CA PRO A 104 5.97 4.54 11.99
C PRO A 104 6.97 4.29 13.12
N ARG A 105 8.25 4.02 12.79
CA ARG A 105 9.38 3.90 13.73
C ARG A 105 10.37 5.07 13.69
N GLY A 106 10.12 6.07 12.85
CA GLY A 106 10.99 7.22 12.64
C GLY A 106 11.31 7.44 11.16
N GLU A 107 11.57 8.69 10.79
CA GLU A 107 11.72 9.10 9.38
C GLU A 107 12.93 8.50 8.66
N LYS A 108 13.89 7.97 9.42
CA LYS A 108 15.10 7.31 8.92
C LYS A 108 15.18 5.84 9.35
N ALA A 109 14.11 5.29 9.92
CA ALA A 109 14.12 3.92 10.41
C ALA A 109 14.12 2.94 9.24
N ALA A 110 15.26 2.34 8.95
CA ALA A 110 15.40 1.29 7.95
C ALA A 110 15.00 -0.07 8.53
N VAL A 111 14.21 -0.82 7.78
CA VAL A 111 13.80 -2.20 8.10
C VAL A 111 14.04 -3.10 6.88
N PRO A 112 14.35 -4.40 7.08
CA PRO A 112 14.58 -5.35 6.00
C PRO A 112 13.38 -5.43 5.05
N LEU A 113 13.64 -5.52 3.75
CA LEU A 113 12.59 -5.59 2.74
C LEU A 113 11.78 -6.89 2.86
N SER A 114 12.47 -8.01 3.07
CA SER A 114 11.87 -9.34 3.22
C SER A 114 10.99 -9.50 4.46
N ALA A 115 11.08 -8.57 5.43
CA ALA A 115 10.15 -8.54 6.55
C ALA A 115 8.72 -8.26 6.09
N PHE A 116 8.54 -7.56 4.95
CA PHE A 116 7.24 -7.22 4.38
C PHE A 116 7.01 -7.98 3.08
N MET A 117 7.93 -7.85 2.11
CA MET A 117 7.83 -8.46 0.78
C MET A 117 9.05 -9.33 0.52
N SER A 118 8.87 -10.64 0.54
CA SER A 118 9.95 -11.60 0.26
C SER A 118 10.25 -11.69 -1.23
N GLY A 119 9.25 -11.49 -2.09
CA GLY A 119 9.35 -11.68 -3.55
C GLY A 119 10.55 -10.97 -4.19
N PRO A 120 10.68 -9.64 -4.06
CA PRO A 120 11.79 -8.88 -4.65
C PRO A 120 13.19 -9.24 -4.15
N THR A 121 13.29 -9.95 -3.03
CA THR A 121 14.57 -10.38 -2.46
C THR A 121 15.06 -11.72 -3.02
N LYS A 122 14.17 -12.52 -3.64
CA LYS A 122 14.51 -13.83 -4.19
C LYS A 122 15.29 -13.68 -5.50
N GLY A 123 16.51 -14.21 -5.53
CA GLY A 123 17.40 -14.06 -6.69
C GLY A 123 18.00 -12.67 -6.84
N SER A 124 17.86 -11.83 -5.81
CA SER A 124 18.40 -10.48 -5.72
C SER A 124 19.44 -10.41 -4.60
N ILE A 125 20.22 -9.32 -4.55
CA ILE A 125 21.17 -9.09 -3.44
C ILE A 125 20.84 -7.78 -2.73
N ASN A 126 21.17 -7.70 -1.45
CA ASN A 126 21.05 -6.44 -0.73
C ASN A 126 22.20 -5.46 -1.07
N GLU A 127 21.96 -4.19 -0.80
CA GLU A 127 22.92 -3.09 -1.01
C GLU A 127 24.27 -3.33 -0.32
N GLU A 128 24.29 -3.96 0.86
CA GLU A 128 25.53 -4.25 1.61
C GLU A 128 26.44 -5.21 0.84
N VAL A 129 25.89 -6.31 0.31
CA VAL A 129 26.64 -7.27 -0.49
C VAL A 129 27.02 -6.70 -1.85
N PHE A 130 26.17 -5.86 -2.46
CA PHE A 130 26.50 -5.17 -3.70
C PHE A 130 27.79 -4.35 -3.58
N ILE A 131 27.95 -3.57 -2.52
CA ILE A 131 29.16 -2.76 -2.28
C ILE A 131 30.43 -3.63 -2.20
N GLN A 132 30.30 -4.87 -1.72
CA GLN A 132 31.43 -5.81 -1.63
C GLN A 132 31.82 -6.40 -3.00
N VAL A 133 30.84 -6.67 -3.87
CA VAL A 133 31.08 -7.30 -5.18
C VAL A 133 31.28 -6.33 -6.34
N CYS A 134 30.90 -5.07 -6.13
CA CYS A 134 30.97 -3.96 -7.07
C CYS A 134 31.62 -2.75 -6.38
N PRO A 135 32.95 -2.74 -6.21
CA PRO A 135 33.66 -1.61 -5.61
C PRO A 135 33.51 -0.35 -6.48
N GLU A 136 33.67 0.83 -5.88
CA GLU A 136 33.38 2.13 -6.51
C GLU A 136 34.03 2.31 -7.90
N GLY A 137 35.26 1.82 -8.10
CA GLY A 137 35.95 1.90 -9.40
C GLY A 137 35.38 1.00 -10.52
N GLU A 138 34.48 0.07 -10.20
CA GLU A 138 33.78 -0.81 -11.15
C GLU A 138 32.33 -0.35 -11.41
N VAL A 139 31.85 0.67 -10.69
CA VAL A 139 30.46 1.14 -10.78
C VAL A 139 30.30 2.12 -11.93
N THR A 140 29.40 1.79 -12.86
CA THR A 140 28.93 2.71 -13.90
C THR A 140 27.66 3.41 -13.42
N HIS A 141 27.72 4.73 -13.33
CA HIS A 141 26.59 5.59 -13.00
C HIS A 141 25.80 5.95 -14.26
N VAL A 142 24.47 5.82 -14.20
CA VAL A 142 23.58 6.12 -15.32
C VAL A 142 22.38 6.96 -14.87
N GLN A 143 21.79 7.67 -15.82
CA GLN A 143 20.48 8.30 -15.69
C GLN A 143 19.52 7.63 -16.68
N LEU A 144 18.27 7.42 -16.26
CA LEU A 144 17.26 6.71 -17.03
C LEU A 144 16.08 7.60 -17.46
N PHE A 145 16.05 8.87 -17.06
CA PHE A 145 15.05 9.83 -17.50
C PHE A 145 15.26 10.20 -18.96
N SER A 146 14.27 9.91 -19.80
CA SER A 146 14.31 10.18 -21.25
C SER A 146 13.89 11.59 -21.64
N GLY A 147 13.30 12.38 -20.73
CA GLY A 147 12.61 13.63 -21.07
C GLY A 147 11.15 13.44 -21.49
N ASP A 148 10.70 12.20 -21.69
CA ASP A 148 9.37 11.86 -22.16
C ASP A 148 8.85 10.57 -21.49
N TYR A 149 7.76 10.70 -20.74
CA TYR A 149 7.19 9.59 -19.98
C TYR A 149 6.69 8.44 -20.86
N GLU A 150 6.25 8.68 -22.09
CA GLU A 150 5.78 7.61 -22.98
C GLU A 150 6.90 6.68 -23.42
N THR A 151 8.11 7.22 -23.59
CA THR A 151 9.30 6.46 -24.04
C THR A 151 10.22 6.06 -22.89
N GLN A 152 9.98 6.54 -21.67
CA GLN A 152 10.87 6.36 -20.52
C GLN A 152 11.16 4.88 -20.20
N TRP A 153 10.15 4.01 -20.23
CA TRP A 153 10.36 2.57 -19.94
C TRP A 153 11.27 1.91 -20.98
N ALA A 154 11.04 2.19 -22.27
CA ALA A 154 11.86 1.65 -23.35
C ALA A 154 13.30 2.18 -23.31
N HIS A 155 13.46 3.47 -23.01
CA HIS A 155 14.78 4.08 -22.82
C HIS A 155 15.52 3.45 -21.64
N ALA A 156 14.86 3.33 -20.49
CA ALA A 156 15.43 2.71 -19.29
C ALA A 156 15.93 1.28 -19.56
N LYS A 157 15.15 0.48 -20.30
CA LYS A 157 15.58 -0.85 -20.75
C LYS A 157 16.82 -0.81 -21.63
N SER A 158 16.84 0.05 -22.65
CA SER A 158 17.95 0.18 -23.59
C SER A 158 19.28 0.51 -22.88
N VAL A 159 19.25 1.46 -21.94
CA VAL A 159 20.44 1.83 -21.14
C VAL A 159 20.91 0.64 -20.29
N LEU A 160 19.98 -0.05 -19.61
CA LEU A 160 20.32 -1.17 -18.73
C LEU A 160 20.69 -2.46 -19.49
N GLU A 161 20.30 -2.63 -20.74
CA GLU A 161 20.72 -3.78 -21.57
C GLU A 161 22.24 -3.79 -21.87
N GLY A 162 22.93 -2.65 -21.63
CA GLY A 162 24.38 -2.51 -21.73
C GLY A 162 25.20 -3.56 -20.97
N ASN A 163 26.50 -3.63 -21.28
CA ASN A 163 27.40 -4.66 -20.78
C ASN A 163 28.03 -4.34 -19.41
N ASP A 164 27.82 -3.13 -18.88
CA ASP A 164 28.33 -2.76 -17.57
C ASP A 164 27.86 -3.73 -16.50
N ARG A 165 28.82 -4.27 -15.74
CA ARG A 165 28.55 -5.28 -14.72
C ARG A 165 27.84 -4.68 -13.51
N CYS A 166 28.28 -3.50 -13.06
CA CYS A 166 27.79 -2.88 -11.84
C CYS A 166 27.18 -1.52 -12.19
N VAL A 167 25.85 -1.41 -12.19
CA VAL A 167 25.16 -0.18 -12.54
C VAL A 167 24.47 0.44 -11.34
N VAL A 168 24.65 1.75 -11.16
CA VAL A 168 23.89 2.57 -10.22
C VAL A 168 23.09 3.61 -11.01
N VAL A 169 21.79 3.66 -10.78
CA VAL A 169 20.89 4.64 -11.37
C VAL A 169 20.73 5.82 -10.40
N ASP A 170 21.12 7.02 -10.84
CA ASP A 170 21.22 8.20 -9.97
C ASP A 170 19.96 9.08 -9.95
N ASP A 171 19.05 8.87 -10.88
CA ASP A 171 17.81 9.62 -11.01
C ASP A 171 16.59 8.80 -10.57
N TRP A 172 15.53 9.52 -10.22
CA TRP A 172 14.28 8.94 -9.74
C TRP A 172 13.26 8.91 -10.89
N ILE A 173 13.23 7.80 -11.62
CA ILE A 173 12.42 7.69 -12.84
C ILE A 173 10.95 7.39 -12.59
N PHE A 174 10.61 6.69 -11.50
CA PHE A 174 9.22 6.44 -11.12
C PHE A 174 8.67 7.56 -10.22
N ASN A 175 8.89 8.80 -10.64
CA ASN A 175 8.36 9.98 -9.97
C ASN A 175 6.83 10.09 -10.15
N TRP A 176 6.20 10.98 -9.39
CA TRP A 176 4.74 11.11 -9.37
C TRP A 176 4.12 11.45 -10.72
N ASN A 177 4.81 12.24 -11.54
CA ASN A 177 4.32 12.63 -12.86
C ASN A 177 4.35 11.45 -13.83
N PHE A 178 5.44 10.67 -13.83
CA PHE A 178 5.49 9.43 -14.61
C PHE A 178 4.40 8.46 -14.16
N LEU A 179 4.25 8.26 -12.85
CA LEU A 179 3.23 7.37 -12.29
C LEU A 179 1.81 7.83 -12.61
N ALA A 180 1.53 9.12 -12.73
CA ALA A 180 0.22 9.65 -13.15
C ALA A 180 0.03 9.70 -14.69
N SER A 181 1.04 9.32 -15.47
CA SER A 181 1.00 9.38 -16.94
C SER A 181 0.61 8.04 -17.58
N SER A 182 0.24 8.10 -18.87
CA SER A 182 0.03 6.92 -19.71
C SER A 182 1.28 6.10 -20.01
N GLY A 183 2.48 6.61 -19.72
CA GLY A 183 3.73 5.87 -19.88
C GLY A 183 3.75 4.54 -19.10
N THR A 184 2.99 4.44 -18.00
CA THR A 184 2.83 3.20 -17.22
C THR A 184 2.00 2.12 -17.94
N HIS A 185 1.16 2.50 -18.92
CA HIS A 185 0.25 1.58 -19.62
C HIS A 185 1.03 0.55 -20.43
N SER A 186 2.14 0.97 -21.05
CA SER A 186 3.02 0.09 -21.83
C SER A 186 3.70 -1.00 -20.98
N ILE A 187 3.87 -0.76 -19.68
CA ILE A 187 4.53 -1.68 -18.74
C ILE A 187 3.57 -2.82 -18.36
N TRP A 188 2.28 -2.48 -18.22
CA TRP A 188 1.27 -3.32 -17.59
C TRP A 188 1.23 -4.78 -18.08
N PRO A 189 1.22 -5.09 -19.39
CA PRO A 189 1.12 -6.49 -19.86
C PRO A 189 2.26 -7.37 -19.36
N THR A 190 3.46 -6.82 -19.23
CA THR A 190 4.62 -7.54 -18.68
C THR A 190 4.65 -7.51 -17.17
N PHE A 191 4.15 -6.44 -16.55
CA PHE A 191 4.08 -6.31 -15.10
C PHE A 191 3.06 -7.26 -14.49
N GLN A 192 1.93 -7.54 -15.15
CA GLN A 192 0.98 -8.58 -14.73
C GLN A 192 1.68 -9.92 -14.55
N LYS A 193 2.46 -10.34 -15.57
CA LYS A 193 3.24 -11.59 -15.50
C LYS A 193 4.27 -11.54 -14.39
N TYR A 194 4.89 -10.38 -14.17
CA TYR A 194 5.83 -10.21 -13.07
C TYR A 194 5.13 -10.40 -11.72
N LEU A 195 3.98 -9.77 -11.49
CA LEU A 195 3.23 -9.90 -10.25
C LEU A 195 2.81 -11.36 -9.99
N ALA A 196 2.28 -12.06 -11.00
CA ALA A 196 1.90 -13.46 -10.88
C ALA A 196 3.05 -14.41 -10.48
N ASN A 197 4.29 -14.10 -10.88
CA ASN A 197 5.44 -15.00 -10.73
C ASN A 197 6.41 -14.59 -9.61
N HIS A 198 6.48 -13.31 -9.27
CA HIS A 198 7.53 -12.76 -8.41
C HIS A 198 7.00 -11.98 -7.21
N PHE A 199 5.73 -11.59 -7.18
CA PHE A 199 5.18 -10.94 -6.00
C PHE A 199 4.98 -11.96 -4.88
N GLU A 200 5.47 -11.65 -3.69
CA GLU A 200 5.26 -12.47 -2.51
C GLU A 200 5.37 -11.65 -1.23
N TRP A 201 4.38 -11.80 -0.36
CA TRP A 201 4.42 -11.30 1.01
C TRP A 201 5.30 -12.15 1.91
N SER A 202 5.82 -11.56 2.98
CA SER A 202 6.50 -12.34 4.03
C SER A 202 5.53 -13.31 4.72
N SER A 203 6.08 -14.39 5.29
CA SER A 203 5.29 -15.38 6.03
C SER A 203 4.57 -14.78 7.24
N ASP A 204 5.11 -13.71 7.84
CA ASP A 204 4.48 -13.01 8.96
C ASP A 204 3.19 -12.30 8.52
N VAL A 205 3.21 -11.61 7.37
CA VAL A 205 2.02 -10.97 6.79
C VAL A 205 0.95 -12.02 6.52
N LEU A 206 1.30 -13.12 5.82
CA LEU A 206 0.34 -14.16 5.46
C LEU A 206 -0.26 -14.85 6.70
N ARG A 207 0.56 -15.13 7.72
CA ARG A 207 0.10 -15.70 9.00
C ARG A 207 -0.91 -14.79 9.70
N ILE A 208 -0.68 -13.47 9.70
CA ILE A 208 -1.62 -12.52 10.28
C ILE A 208 -2.92 -12.51 9.48
N VAL A 209 -2.84 -12.43 8.15
CA VAL A 209 -4.01 -12.44 7.26
C VAL A 209 -4.87 -13.68 7.49
N ASP A 210 -4.26 -14.86 7.56
CA ASP A 210 -5.00 -16.11 7.79
C ASP A 210 -5.73 -16.09 9.14
N ARG A 211 -5.10 -15.54 10.18
CA ARG A 211 -5.73 -15.36 11.50
C ARG A 211 -6.90 -14.36 11.44
N VAL A 212 -6.73 -13.25 10.72
CA VAL A 212 -7.78 -12.23 10.56
C VAL A 212 -8.97 -12.81 9.79
N GLN A 213 -8.72 -13.49 8.67
CA GLN A 213 -9.80 -14.10 7.88
C GLN A 213 -10.57 -15.16 8.69
N ASN A 214 -9.89 -15.94 9.53
CA ASN A 214 -10.55 -16.89 10.42
C ASN A 214 -11.41 -16.18 11.48
N ALA A 215 -10.88 -15.16 12.16
CA ALA A 215 -11.58 -14.48 13.24
C ALA A 215 -12.76 -13.64 12.76
N LEU A 216 -12.66 -13.03 11.58
CA LEU A 216 -13.71 -12.19 10.98
C LEU A 216 -14.68 -12.98 10.08
N ASN A 217 -14.53 -14.30 9.99
CA ASN A 217 -15.31 -15.20 9.14
C ASN A 217 -15.24 -14.89 7.63
N PHE A 218 -14.11 -14.37 7.17
CA PHE A 218 -13.92 -14.06 5.75
C PHE A 218 -13.57 -15.31 4.94
N ARG A 219 -14.17 -15.40 3.75
CA ARG A 219 -13.86 -16.43 2.77
C ARG A 219 -12.39 -16.34 2.36
N ASN A 220 -11.68 -17.44 2.53
CA ASN A 220 -10.27 -17.59 2.19
C ASN A 220 -10.04 -18.44 0.94
N LYS A 221 -11.04 -19.18 0.49
CA LYS A 221 -11.03 -20.02 -0.71
C LYS A 221 -12.42 -20.03 -1.36
N PRO A 222 -12.54 -20.14 -2.69
CA PRO A 222 -13.83 -20.26 -3.36
C PRO A 222 -14.70 -21.43 -2.85
N SER A 223 -14.06 -22.50 -2.35
CA SER A 223 -14.74 -23.68 -1.82
C SER A 223 -15.34 -23.49 -0.41
N SER A 224 -14.93 -22.47 0.34
CA SER A 224 -15.37 -22.21 1.72
C SER A 224 -16.74 -21.53 1.73
N LYS A 225 -17.80 -22.31 1.48
CA LYS A 225 -19.20 -21.83 1.40
C LYS A 225 -19.78 -21.41 2.76
N ASP A 226 -19.18 -21.86 3.85
CA ASP A 226 -19.52 -21.53 5.24
C ASP A 226 -19.01 -20.14 5.68
N ARG A 227 -18.18 -19.50 4.84
CA ARG A 227 -17.56 -18.20 5.12
C ARG A 227 -18.09 -17.10 4.22
N ASP A 228 -18.05 -15.89 4.75
CA ASP A 228 -18.59 -14.69 4.11
C ASP A 228 -17.68 -14.25 2.95
N SER A 229 -18.24 -14.21 1.73
CA SER A 229 -17.69 -13.32 0.70
C SER A 229 -17.88 -11.89 1.17
N TYR A 230 -16.89 -11.03 0.91
CA TYR A 230 -16.90 -9.67 1.41
C TYR A 230 -16.45 -8.66 0.37
N VAL A 231 -16.94 -7.43 0.56
CA VAL A 231 -16.44 -6.23 -0.08
C VAL A 231 -15.29 -5.68 0.75
N ALA A 232 -14.18 -5.32 0.12
CA ALA A 232 -13.15 -4.49 0.74
C ALA A 232 -13.32 -3.04 0.26
N LEU A 233 -13.41 -2.09 1.19
CA LEU A 233 -13.53 -0.66 0.90
C LEU A 233 -12.32 0.09 1.46
N HIS A 234 -11.56 0.77 0.62
CA HIS A 234 -10.52 1.68 1.08
C HIS A 234 -11.07 3.11 1.24
N LEU A 235 -11.27 3.51 2.50
CA LEU A 235 -11.68 4.84 2.92
C LEU A 235 -10.44 5.69 3.24
N ARG A 236 -9.89 6.37 2.22
CA ARG A 236 -8.73 7.26 2.35
C ARG A 236 -9.18 8.66 2.74
N ARG A 237 -9.00 9.06 4.00
CA ARG A 237 -9.57 10.31 4.53
C ARG A 237 -8.59 11.17 5.30
N GLY A 238 -7.78 10.59 6.18
CA GLY A 238 -6.86 11.23 7.13
C GLY A 238 -6.28 12.57 6.67
N ASP A 239 -5.08 12.54 6.09
CA ASP A 239 -4.37 13.71 5.56
C ASP A 239 -4.80 14.09 4.14
N PHE A 240 -5.86 13.47 3.61
CA PHE A 240 -6.11 13.42 2.18
C PHE A 240 -6.90 14.61 1.64
N GLU A 241 -7.64 15.34 2.48
CA GLU A 241 -8.48 16.45 2.00
C GLU A 241 -7.66 17.57 1.35
N GLU A 242 -6.60 18.03 2.02
CA GLU A 242 -5.70 19.05 1.48
C GLU A 242 -4.93 18.53 0.26
N HIS A 243 -4.49 17.27 0.31
CA HIS A 243 -3.86 16.61 -0.82
C HIS A 243 -4.75 16.60 -2.06
N CYS A 244 -6.03 16.26 -1.91
CA CYS A 244 -6.98 16.25 -3.02
C CYS A 244 -7.25 17.66 -3.59
N ARG A 245 -7.25 18.70 -2.75
CA ARG A 245 -7.35 20.09 -3.22
C ARG A 245 -6.15 20.44 -4.10
N TYR A 246 -4.94 20.12 -3.64
CA TYR A 246 -3.72 20.33 -4.42
C TYR A 246 -3.74 19.59 -5.76
N LEU A 247 -4.21 18.33 -5.77
CA LEU A 247 -4.35 17.56 -7.01
C LEU A 247 -5.36 18.19 -7.97
N GLY A 248 -6.47 18.72 -7.45
CA GLY A 248 -7.46 19.46 -8.23
C GLY A 248 -6.90 20.75 -8.83
N GLU A 249 -6.13 21.52 -8.06
CA GLU A 249 -5.47 22.75 -8.50
C GLU A 249 -4.38 22.50 -9.56
N THR A 250 -3.73 21.34 -9.49
CA THR A 250 -2.66 20.94 -10.41
C THR A 250 -3.14 20.09 -11.58
N HIS A 251 -4.46 19.87 -11.70
CA HIS A 251 -5.08 19.03 -12.74
C HIS A 251 -4.51 17.61 -12.81
N THR A 252 -4.17 17.04 -11.66
CA THR A 252 -3.62 15.69 -11.57
C THR A 252 -4.76 14.68 -11.52
N GLY A 253 -4.71 13.67 -12.40
CA GLY A 253 -5.66 12.55 -12.43
C GLY A 253 -5.28 11.41 -11.48
N PHE A 254 -5.91 10.26 -11.67
CA PHE A 254 -5.55 9.02 -10.98
C PHE A 254 -4.06 8.66 -11.11
N THR A 255 -3.58 7.79 -10.21
CA THR A 255 -2.18 7.40 -10.17
C THR A 255 -1.95 5.96 -10.61
N THR A 256 -0.83 5.70 -11.26
CA THR A 256 -0.26 4.38 -11.54
C THR A 256 -1.28 3.45 -12.20
N TRP A 257 -1.65 2.36 -11.54
CA TRP A 257 -2.52 1.33 -12.09
C TRP A 257 -4.00 1.73 -12.14
N ALA A 258 -4.37 2.83 -11.47
CA ALA A 258 -5.71 3.42 -11.59
C ALA A 258 -5.88 4.21 -12.91
N THR A 259 -4.80 4.43 -13.68
CA THR A 259 -4.87 5.10 -14.99
C THR A 259 -5.13 4.15 -16.16
N LEU A 260 -5.13 2.82 -15.92
CA LEU A 260 -5.16 1.83 -17.00
C LEU A 260 -6.48 1.91 -17.79
N PRO A 261 -6.44 1.82 -19.13
CA PRO A 261 -7.66 1.84 -19.94
C PRO A 261 -8.65 0.71 -19.59
N LEU A 262 -8.16 -0.46 -19.19
CA LEU A 262 -8.99 -1.63 -18.90
C LEU A 262 -9.89 -1.49 -17.64
N ILE A 263 -9.65 -0.49 -16.80
CA ILE A 263 -10.46 -0.18 -15.61
C ILE A 263 -11.28 1.09 -15.78
N SER A 264 -11.36 1.67 -16.99
CA SER A 264 -12.17 2.87 -17.24
C SER A 264 -13.63 2.66 -16.84
N ASP A 265 -14.15 1.47 -17.09
CA ASP A 265 -15.53 1.09 -16.78
C ASP A 265 -15.74 0.78 -15.29
N SER A 266 -14.64 0.61 -14.55
CA SER A 266 -14.64 0.46 -13.08
C SER A 266 -14.75 1.81 -12.36
N ILE A 267 -14.63 2.95 -13.06
CA ILE A 267 -14.74 4.28 -12.45
C ILE A 267 -16.21 4.60 -12.21
N LEU A 268 -16.57 4.90 -10.97
CA LEU A 268 -17.95 5.26 -10.63
C LEU A 268 -18.32 6.58 -11.33
N PRO A 269 -19.43 6.63 -12.10
CA PRO A 269 -19.89 7.87 -12.72
C PRO A 269 -20.08 9.03 -11.73
N PRO A 270 -19.95 10.30 -12.17
CA PRO A 270 -19.56 10.73 -13.51
C PRO A 270 -18.11 10.37 -13.86
N THR A 271 -17.75 10.46 -15.13
CA THR A 271 -16.36 10.25 -15.58
C THR A 271 -15.45 11.29 -14.95
N LEU A 272 -14.26 10.87 -14.50
CA LEU A 272 -13.23 11.77 -13.98
C LEU A 272 -12.79 12.77 -15.06
N ASP A 273 -12.88 14.06 -14.74
CA ASP A 273 -12.28 15.15 -15.50
C ASP A 273 -11.19 15.81 -14.66
N ALA A 274 -9.93 15.47 -14.94
CA ALA A 274 -8.78 16.02 -14.23
C ALA A 274 -8.63 17.55 -14.42
N ASN A 275 -9.22 18.13 -15.47
CA ASN A 275 -9.21 19.58 -15.68
C ASN A 275 -10.25 20.32 -14.82
N ASN A 276 -11.11 19.58 -14.12
CA ASN A 276 -12.14 20.12 -13.24
C ASN A 276 -11.82 19.75 -11.79
N ALA A 277 -11.36 20.72 -11.01
CA ALA A 277 -11.04 20.53 -9.60
C ALA A 277 -12.22 19.96 -8.76
N THR A 278 -13.47 20.23 -9.15
CA THR A 278 -14.64 19.63 -8.48
C THR A 278 -14.78 18.15 -8.80
N SER A 279 -14.53 17.75 -10.05
CA SER A 279 -14.49 16.33 -10.42
C SER A 279 -13.34 15.62 -9.71
N VAL A 280 -12.14 16.21 -9.68
CA VAL A 280 -11.01 15.68 -8.91
C VAL A 280 -11.37 15.50 -7.44
N MET A 281 -12.00 16.48 -6.79
CA MET A 281 -12.43 16.37 -5.40
C MET A 281 -13.50 15.31 -5.17
N GLU A 282 -14.47 15.19 -6.10
CA GLU A 282 -15.52 14.17 -6.03
C GLU A 282 -14.95 12.74 -6.07
N HIS A 283 -13.90 12.53 -6.86
CA HIS A 283 -13.22 11.25 -6.96
C HIS A 283 -12.17 11.02 -5.85
N CYS A 284 -11.33 12.02 -5.59
CA CYS A 284 -10.23 11.93 -4.64
C CYS A 284 -10.70 11.94 -3.18
N TYR A 285 -11.75 12.70 -2.85
CA TYR A 285 -12.25 12.83 -1.48
C TYR A 285 -13.79 12.67 -1.45
N PRO A 286 -14.30 11.47 -1.78
CA PRO A 286 -15.72 11.25 -2.03
C PRO A 286 -16.57 11.51 -0.79
N SER A 287 -17.80 11.98 -1.02
CA SER A 287 -18.81 12.13 0.02
C SER A 287 -19.26 10.77 0.57
N LEU A 288 -19.96 10.79 1.71
CA LEU A 288 -20.59 9.58 2.26
C LEU A 288 -21.56 8.96 1.24
N TYR A 289 -22.41 9.77 0.62
CA TYR A 289 -23.38 9.30 -0.38
C TYR A 289 -22.69 8.67 -1.60
N ARG A 290 -21.63 9.31 -2.14
CA ARG A 290 -20.87 8.75 -3.26
C ARG A 290 -20.19 7.42 -2.89
N THR A 291 -19.73 7.30 -1.65
CA THR A 291 -19.20 6.03 -1.12
C THR A 291 -20.29 4.96 -1.06
N LEU A 292 -21.49 5.32 -0.59
CA LEU A 292 -22.65 4.42 -0.55
C LEU A 292 -23.13 4.03 -1.97
N ASP A 293 -23.03 4.93 -2.94
CA ASP A 293 -23.34 4.66 -4.36
C ASP A 293 -22.35 3.66 -4.95
N ALA A 294 -21.05 3.80 -4.66
CA ALA A 294 -20.02 2.84 -5.06
C ALA A 294 -20.30 1.44 -4.50
N ILE A 295 -20.69 1.36 -3.23
CA ILE A 295 -21.08 0.11 -2.57
C ILE A 295 -22.33 -0.46 -3.25
N THR A 296 -23.36 0.35 -3.42
CA THR A 296 -24.64 -0.04 -4.05
C THR A 296 -24.43 -0.56 -5.46
N HIS A 297 -23.56 0.06 -6.25
CA HIS A 297 -23.20 -0.37 -7.59
C HIS A 297 -22.74 -1.84 -7.63
N GLN A 298 -21.94 -2.25 -6.65
CA GLN A 298 -21.39 -3.60 -6.58
C GLN A 298 -22.34 -4.62 -5.93
N VAL A 299 -23.07 -4.24 -4.87
CA VAL A 299 -23.86 -5.17 -4.06
C VAL A 299 -25.27 -5.40 -4.59
N ARG A 300 -25.79 -4.51 -5.44
CA ARG A 300 -27.13 -4.66 -6.05
C ARG A 300 -27.21 -5.89 -6.98
N SER A 301 -26.16 -6.16 -7.75
CA SER A 301 -26.05 -7.34 -8.61
C SER A 301 -25.50 -8.59 -7.90
N ARG A 302 -25.08 -8.45 -6.64
CA ARG A 302 -24.44 -9.50 -5.84
C ARG A 302 -25.13 -9.63 -4.48
N PRO A 303 -26.35 -10.20 -4.43
CA PRO A 303 -27.19 -10.20 -3.22
C PRO A 303 -26.56 -10.97 -2.04
N HIS A 304 -25.59 -11.85 -2.28
CA HIS A 304 -24.85 -12.57 -1.24
C HIS A 304 -23.77 -11.72 -0.54
N LEU A 305 -23.36 -10.58 -1.11
CA LEU A 305 -22.36 -9.69 -0.50
C LEU A 305 -23.00 -8.82 0.59
N ARG A 306 -23.04 -9.34 1.81
CA ARG A 306 -23.55 -8.64 3.00
C ARG A 306 -22.54 -8.48 4.14
N THR A 307 -21.27 -8.72 3.80
CA THR A 307 -20.12 -8.43 4.64
C THR A 307 -19.23 -7.40 3.95
N ILE A 308 -18.78 -6.40 4.68
CA ILE A 308 -17.84 -5.38 4.21
C ILE A 308 -16.72 -5.14 5.23
N HIS A 309 -15.51 -5.01 4.73
CA HIS A 309 -14.30 -4.69 5.49
C HIS A 309 -13.75 -3.35 5.03
N ILE A 310 -13.66 -2.39 5.95
CA ILE A 310 -13.29 -1.00 5.66
C ILE A 310 -11.85 -0.77 6.08
N LEU A 311 -10.99 -0.54 5.10
CA LEU A 311 -9.61 -0.17 5.29
C LEU A 311 -9.53 1.35 5.37
N HIS A 312 -8.89 1.91 6.40
CA HIS A 312 -8.84 3.35 6.56
C HIS A 312 -7.52 3.80 7.18
N ASP A 313 -7.20 5.07 6.99
CA ASP A 313 -5.98 5.74 7.45
C ASP A 313 -6.18 6.50 8.77
N GLY A 314 -7.07 6.00 9.61
CA GLY A 314 -7.44 6.64 10.87
C GLY A 314 -6.28 6.64 11.85
N ALA A 315 -5.82 7.83 12.22
CA ALA A 315 -4.71 8.02 13.14
C ALA A 315 -5.09 9.00 14.26
N TRP A 316 -4.22 9.11 15.27
CA TRP A 316 -4.47 9.96 16.44
C TRP A 316 -4.55 11.46 16.09
N ASP A 317 -3.86 11.88 15.04
CA ASP A 317 -3.83 13.24 14.48
C ASP A 317 -4.99 13.48 13.49
N HIS A 318 -5.71 12.44 13.07
CA HIS A 318 -6.88 12.51 12.19
C HIS A 318 -8.07 11.69 12.75
N PRO A 319 -8.57 12.02 13.96
CA PRO A 319 -9.57 11.19 14.65
C PRO A 319 -10.95 11.18 13.95
N LEU A 320 -11.24 12.16 13.10
CA LEU A 320 -12.52 12.25 12.37
C LEU A 320 -12.74 11.09 11.40
N VAL A 321 -11.69 10.37 11.00
CA VAL A 321 -11.82 9.16 10.17
C VAL A 321 -12.69 8.11 10.88
N TYR A 322 -12.54 7.96 12.21
CA TYR A 322 -13.36 7.03 12.99
C TYR A 322 -14.84 7.45 13.01
N LEU A 323 -15.12 8.75 13.10
CA LEU A 323 -16.50 9.25 13.01
C LEU A 323 -17.12 8.92 11.65
N GLN A 324 -16.35 9.06 10.57
CA GLN A 324 -16.82 8.73 9.22
C GLN A 324 -17.05 7.22 9.05
N TYR A 325 -16.17 6.38 9.59
CA TYR A 325 -16.39 4.93 9.67
C TYR A 325 -17.71 4.61 10.37
N TYR A 326 -17.96 5.17 11.56
CA TYR A 326 -19.20 4.87 12.29
C TYR A 326 -20.44 5.36 11.54
N LYS A 327 -20.42 6.55 10.94
CA LYS A 327 -21.52 7.03 10.08
C LYS A 327 -21.80 6.08 8.92
N LEU A 328 -20.74 5.62 8.25
CA LEU A 328 -20.85 4.67 7.15
C LEU A 328 -21.37 3.32 7.63
N ARG A 329 -20.88 2.82 8.77
CA ARG A 329 -21.36 1.58 9.39
C ARG A 329 -22.85 1.63 9.71
N GLU A 330 -23.32 2.69 10.34
CA GLU A 330 -24.75 2.84 10.64
C GLU A 330 -25.59 2.85 9.36
N ALA A 331 -25.18 3.61 8.32
CA ALA A 331 -25.89 3.62 7.04
C ALA A 331 -25.90 2.25 6.34
N LEU A 332 -24.79 1.50 6.40
CA LEU A 332 -24.67 0.17 5.80
C LEU A 332 -25.55 -0.89 6.48
N MET A 333 -25.83 -0.72 7.78
CA MET A 333 -26.62 -1.64 8.59
C MET A 333 -28.11 -1.24 8.67
N ASP A 334 -28.46 -0.08 8.13
CA ASP A 334 -29.82 0.43 8.14
C ASP A 334 -30.72 -0.28 7.11
N SER A 335 -31.87 -0.79 7.57
CA SER A 335 -32.78 -1.59 6.74
C SER A 335 -33.57 -0.73 5.75
N GLU A 336 -33.93 0.50 6.13
CA GLU A 336 -34.66 1.42 5.27
C GLU A 336 -33.76 1.89 4.12
N TRP A 337 -32.49 2.22 4.42
CA TRP A 337 -31.48 2.52 3.41
C TRP A 337 -31.30 1.35 2.44
N ALA A 338 -31.15 0.12 2.95
CA ALA A 338 -30.98 -1.05 2.11
C ALA A 338 -32.19 -1.29 1.18
N GLU A 339 -33.42 -1.08 1.67
CA GLU A 339 -34.65 -1.16 0.86
C GLU A 339 -34.66 -0.09 -0.24
N GLN A 340 -34.41 1.18 0.13
CA GLN A 340 -34.36 2.30 -0.82
C GLN A 340 -33.26 2.12 -1.87
N ALA A 341 -32.11 1.56 -1.49
CA ALA A 341 -30.99 1.26 -2.38
C ALA A 341 -31.19 -0.02 -3.22
N GLY A 342 -32.29 -0.76 -3.03
CA GLY A 342 -32.63 -1.95 -3.80
C GLY A 342 -31.75 -3.17 -3.47
N TRP A 343 -31.30 -3.30 -2.23
CA TRP A 343 -30.43 -4.38 -1.79
C TRP A 343 -31.24 -5.65 -1.48
N ALA A 344 -31.41 -6.54 -2.46
CA ALA A 344 -32.27 -7.73 -2.33
C ALA A 344 -31.96 -8.66 -1.12
N GLY A 345 -30.69 -8.72 -0.67
CA GLY A 345 -30.26 -9.47 0.53
C GLY A 345 -30.39 -8.71 1.88
N GLY A 346 -31.03 -7.54 1.90
CA GLY A 346 -31.14 -6.68 3.08
C GLY A 346 -29.90 -5.82 3.35
N PRO A 347 -29.78 -5.18 4.53
CA PRO A 347 -28.60 -4.43 4.94
C PRO A 347 -27.37 -5.31 5.15
N MET A 348 -26.19 -4.71 5.31
CA MET A 348 -24.98 -5.45 5.68
C MET A 348 -25.16 -6.10 7.05
N HIS A 349 -24.98 -7.42 7.15
CA HIS A 349 -25.00 -8.12 8.44
C HIS A 349 -23.67 -8.01 9.19
N ARG A 350 -22.58 -7.70 8.47
CA ARG A 350 -21.24 -7.55 9.06
C ARG A 350 -20.50 -6.38 8.43
N VAL A 351 -20.17 -5.38 9.26
CA VAL A 351 -19.31 -4.25 8.90
C VAL A 351 -18.10 -4.26 9.84
N THR A 352 -16.91 -4.39 9.28
CA THR A 352 -15.64 -4.44 10.04
C THR A 352 -14.66 -3.39 9.51
N GLN A 353 -13.56 -3.14 10.23
CA GLN A 353 -12.49 -2.22 9.85
C GLN A 353 -11.09 -2.77 10.16
N SER A 354 -10.03 -2.10 9.68
CA SER A 354 -8.62 -2.44 9.98
C SER A 354 -8.33 -2.62 11.49
N ALA A 355 -9.02 -1.87 12.35
CA ALA A 355 -8.89 -1.98 13.80
C ALA A 355 -9.42 -3.32 14.37
N ASP A 356 -10.39 -3.96 13.69
CA ASP A 356 -11.00 -5.23 14.13
C ASP A 356 -10.11 -6.45 13.83
N ALA A 357 -9.06 -6.28 13.01
CA ALA A 357 -8.09 -7.33 12.75
C ALA A 357 -7.38 -7.73 14.06
N PRO A 358 -7.52 -8.99 14.55
CA PRO A 358 -6.95 -9.46 15.82
C PRO A 358 -5.43 -9.64 15.70
N LYS A 359 -4.74 -8.50 15.77
CA LYS A 359 -3.28 -8.41 15.83
C LYS A 359 -2.85 -8.76 17.25
N VAL A 360 -1.84 -9.60 17.38
CA VAL A 360 -1.20 -9.84 18.67
C VAL A 360 -0.08 -8.83 18.90
N TRP A 361 0.41 -8.78 20.13
CA TRP A 361 1.59 -7.97 20.46
C TRP A 361 2.76 -8.31 19.52
N GLY A 362 3.42 -7.27 19.01
CA GLY A 362 4.55 -7.43 18.12
C GLY A 362 4.23 -7.43 16.63
N GLU A 363 2.99 -7.15 16.20
CA GLU A 363 2.59 -7.27 14.78
C GLU A 363 2.15 -5.97 14.09
N GLY A 364 2.15 -4.84 14.82
CA GLY A 364 1.58 -3.59 14.35
C GLY A 364 2.20 -3.02 13.06
N ASP A 365 3.45 -3.36 12.75
CA ASP A 365 4.10 -2.86 11.53
C ASP A 365 3.53 -3.49 10.26
N TRP A 366 2.98 -4.70 10.32
CA TRP A 366 2.43 -5.37 9.14
C TRP A 366 0.98 -4.99 8.82
N ALA A 367 0.36 -4.11 9.61
CA ALA A 367 -1.07 -3.79 9.48
C ALA A 367 -1.45 -3.33 8.06
N VAL A 368 -0.63 -2.47 7.43
CA VAL A 368 -0.90 -2.01 6.05
C VAL A 368 -0.80 -3.14 5.01
N CYS A 369 0.12 -4.10 5.19
CA CYS A 369 0.25 -5.24 4.27
C CYS A 369 -0.91 -6.21 4.43
N VAL A 370 -1.38 -6.40 5.68
CA VAL A 370 -2.57 -7.20 5.99
C VAL A 370 -3.79 -6.58 5.31
N ASP A 371 -3.94 -5.26 5.41
CA ASP A 371 -5.00 -4.51 4.76
C ASP A 371 -4.98 -4.71 3.23
N VAL A 372 -3.83 -4.49 2.59
CA VAL A 372 -3.68 -4.72 1.14
C VAL A 372 -4.02 -6.16 0.76
N GLU A 373 -3.57 -7.15 1.53
CA GLU A 373 -3.83 -8.56 1.24
C GLU A 373 -5.31 -8.95 1.45
N LEU A 374 -5.97 -8.43 2.48
CA LEU A 374 -7.41 -8.62 2.68
C LEU A 374 -8.22 -8.00 1.54
N ALA A 375 -7.80 -6.82 1.05
CA ALA A 375 -8.43 -6.17 -0.09
C ALA A 375 -8.18 -6.92 -1.41
N ARG A 376 -6.97 -7.46 -1.59
CA ARG A 376 -6.63 -8.33 -2.72
C ARG A 376 -7.52 -9.58 -2.76
N ARG A 377 -7.75 -10.23 -1.60
CA ARG A 377 -8.55 -11.47 -1.47
C ARG A 377 -10.07 -11.27 -1.46
N ALA A 378 -10.55 -10.03 -1.33
CA ALA A 378 -11.98 -9.74 -1.29
C ALA A 378 -12.68 -10.16 -2.60
N GLU A 379 -13.99 -10.41 -2.58
CA GLU A 379 -14.71 -10.68 -3.82
C GLU A 379 -14.77 -9.41 -4.67
N VAL A 380 -15.07 -8.28 -4.03
CA VAL A 380 -15.11 -6.95 -4.65
C VAL A 380 -14.18 -6.01 -3.90
N PHE A 381 -13.48 -5.14 -4.64
CA PHE A 381 -12.71 -4.05 -4.07
C PHE A 381 -13.27 -2.69 -4.51
N ILE A 382 -13.52 -1.80 -3.55
CA ILE A 382 -13.88 -0.41 -3.79
C ILE A 382 -12.74 0.44 -3.28
N GLY A 383 -12.08 1.17 -4.17
CA GLY A 383 -10.84 1.90 -3.87
C GLY A 383 -10.87 3.35 -4.31
N ASN A 384 -9.90 4.11 -3.84
CA ASN A 384 -9.66 5.48 -4.24
C ASN A 384 -8.57 5.55 -5.32
N GLY A 385 -8.88 6.04 -6.52
CA GLY A 385 -7.95 6.03 -7.66
C GLY A 385 -6.72 6.93 -7.51
N TYR A 386 -6.72 7.83 -6.52
CA TYR A 386 -5.60 8.71 -6.18
C TYR A 386 -4.65 8.11 -5.12
N SER A 387 -5.04 7.02 -4.46
CA SER A 387 -4.22 6.41 -3.42
C SER A 387 -3.38 5.24 -3.95
N SER A 388 -2.07 5.31 -3.73
CA SER A 388 -1.15 4.21 -4.04
C SER A 388 -1.46 2.89 -3.32
N LEU A 389 -2.15 2.92 -2.17
CA LEU A 389 -2.67 1.70 -1.54
C LEU A 389 -3.69 1.03 -2.45
N SER A 390 -4.71 1.79 -2.89
CA SER A 390 -5.75 1.24 -3.77
C SER A 390 -5.17 0.76 -5.08
N THR A 391 -4.25 1.52 -5.67
CA THR A 391 -3.70 1.19 -6.99
C THR A 391 -2.80 -0.04 -6.91
N GLN A 392 -2.11 -0.26 -5.78
CA GLN A 392 -1.42 -1.52 -5.50
C GLN A 392 -2.41 -2.69 -5.36
N VAL A 393 -3.53 -2.53 -4.66
CA VAL A 393 -4.59 -3.56 -4.59
C VAL A 393 -5.11 -3.90 -5.99
N VAL A 394 -5.40 -2.89 -6.82
CA VAL A 394 -5.82 -3.08 -8.23
C VAL A 394 -4.77 -3.88 -9.00
N ALA A 395 -3.49 -3.50 -8.90
CA ALA A 395 -2.42 -4.20 -9.59
C ALA A 395 -2.33 -5.67 -9.18
N LEU A 396 -2.40 -5.95 -7.88
CA LEU A 396 -2.33 -7.31 -7.37
C LEU A 396 -3.55 -8.14 -7.80
N ARG A 397 -4.76 -7.59 -7.75
CA ARG A 397 -5.98 -8.29 -8.18
C ARG A 397 -5.97 -8.62 -9.66
N LEU A 398 -5.52 -7.69 -10.50
CA LEU A 398 -5.57 -7.84 -11.96
C LEU A 398 -4.28 -8.46 -12.56
N GLY A 399 -3.22 -8.56 -11.76
CA GLY A 399 -1.91 -9.07 -12.19
C GLY A 399 -1.48 -10.33 -11.46
N ALA A 400 -1.51 -10.34 -10.13
CA ALA A 400 -1.10 -11.52 -9.34
C ALA A 400 -2.20 -12.60 -9.30
N ASP A 401 -3.46 -12.19 -9.42
CA ASP A 401 -4.63 -13.07 -9.41
C ASP A 401 -5.33 -13.10 -10.77
N SER A 402 -6.40 -13.91 -10.86
CA SER A 402 -7.36 -13.88 -11.98
C SER A 402 -8.54 -12.94 -11.71
N GLY A 403 -8.30 -11.84 -10.98
CA GLY A 403 -9.31 -10.82 -10.71
C GLY A 403 -9.74 -10.11 -12.00
N ARG A 404 -10.96 -9.57 -12.00
CA ARG A 404 -11.56 -8.95 -13.19
C ARG A 404 -11.89 -7.48 -12.93
N PRO A 405 -11.83 -6.60 -13.94
CA PRO A 405 -12.14 -5.18 -13.76
C PRO A 405 -13.52 -4.91 -13.17
N GLU A 406 -14.53 -5.73 -13.50
CA GLU A 406 -15.90 -5.59 -12.97
C GLU A 406 -16.02 -5.87 -11.46
N ASP A 407 -15.00 -6.49 -10.85
CA ASP A 407 -14.91 -6.75 -9.42
C ASP A 407 -14.15 -5.63 -8.68
N VAL A 408 -13.91 -4.51 -9.37
CA VAL A 408 -13.31 -3.27 -8.84
C VAL A 408 -14.24 -2.10 -9.11
N THR A 409 -14.39 -1.20 -8.14
CA THR A 409 -14.92 0.15 -8.37
C THR A 409 -13.94 1.17 -7.84
N LEU A 410 -13.58 2.15 -8.67
CA LEU A 410 -12.80 3.31 -8.24
C LEU A 410 -13.72 4.49 -8.03
N VAL A 411 -13.60 5.07 -6.84
CA VAL A 411 -14.02 6.44 -6.58
C VAL A 411 -12.86 7.37 -6.83
#